data_AF-A0A424YP23-F1
#
_entry.id   AF-A0A424YP23-F1
#
_cell.length_a   1.000
_cell.length_b   1.000
_cell.length_c   1.000
_cell.angle_alpha   90.00
_cell.angle_beta   90.00
_cell.angle_gamma   90.00
#
_symmetry.space_group_name_H-M   'P 1'
#
loop_
_entity.id
_entity.type
_entity.pdbx_description
1 polymer ?
#
loop_
_entity_poly.entity_id
_entity_poly.type
_entity_poly.pdbx_seq_one_letter_code
_entity_poly.pdbx_strand_id
1 'polypeptide(L)'
;MSSEKKFVSEGVRKVRVEAFLTKELKRAGYGGMDIFRTPIGTQVAIYAEKPGIVIGKGGKLVRQITTDLANIYGIESPQVEVQQVENPNLNAQILAERLANALERGWYFRKAGSSVIRRVMESGALGCEVIIAGKLTGSRSRVQKFVEGYIKHSGEPAISLVETGYAVAIKKLGTIGVQVKIIPPGARLPDQFDIVAPEKPLEPQEIVVEEIEEDIGDDIDRELQAESSPEDDYEREDI
;
A
#
# COMPACT_ATOMS: atom_id res chain seq x y z
N MET A 1 -34.81 1.13 6.70
CA MET A 1 -33.85 0.73 7.77
C MET A 1 -32.99 1.92 8.12
N SER A 2 -32.61 2.10 9.40
CA SER A 2 -31.62 3.12 9.79
C SER A 2 -30.32 2.91 9.02
N SER A 3 -29.61 4.01 8.71
CA SER A 3 -28.32 4.01 8.02
C SER A 3 -27.31 3.07 8.70
N GLU A 4 -27.28 3.08 10.03
CA GLU A 4 -26.43 2.22 10.85
C GLU A 4 -26.75 0.73 10.66
N LYS A 5 -28.03 0.36 10.69
CA LYS A 5 -28.46 -1.04 10.50
C LYS A 5 -28.11 -1.54 9.11
N LYS A 6 -28.24 -0.67 8.10
CA LYS A 6 -27.85 -0.98 6.72
C LYS A 6 -26.34 -1.22 6.64
N PHE A 7 -25.52 -0.31 7.17
CA PHE A 7 -24.06 -0.47 7.20
C PHE A 7 -23.61 -1.77 7.86
N VAL A 8 -24.16 -2.10 9.04
CA VAL A 8 -23.82 -3.34 9.75
C VAL A 8 -24.25 -4.58 8.95
N SER A 9 -25.46 -4.58 8.39
CA SER A 9 -25.96 -5.72 7.59
C SER A 9 -25.08 -6.00 6.37
N GLU A 10 -24.54 -4.95 5.79
CA GLU A 10 -23.67 -5.00 4.61
C GLU A 10 -22.26 -5.47 4.95
N GLY A 11 -21.70 -5.01 6.07
CA GLY A 11 -20.43 -5.51 6.58
C GLY A 11 -20.50 -7.02 6.89
N VAL A 12 -21.58 -7.45 7.54
CA VAL A 12 -21.83 -8.88 7.80
C VAL A 12 -21.93 -9.67 6.49
N ARG A 13 -22.57 -9.12 5.45
CA ARG A 13 -22.63 -9.76 4.14
C ARG A 13 -21.24 -9.87 3.50
N LYS A 14 -20.41 -8.81 3.54
CA LYS A 14 -19.04 -8.82 3.01
C LYS A 14 -18.20 -9.92 3.65
N VAL A 15 -18.18 -9.99 4.98
CA VAL A 15 -17.41 -11.00 5.74
C VAL A 15 -17.87 -12.42 5.41
N ARG A 16 -19.18 -12.65 5.28
CA ARG A 16 -19.70 -13.98 4.93
C ARG A 16 -19.28 -14.42 3.53
N VAL A 17 -19.30 -13.50 2.56
CA VAL A 17 -18.85 -13.78 1.18
C VAL A 17 -17.35 -14.04 1.16
N GLU A 18 -16.57 -13.25 1.87
CA GLU A 18 -15.12 -13.44 2.00
C GLU A 18 -14.77 -14.82 2.60
N ALA A 19 -15.47 -15.24 3.66
CA ALA A 19 -15.28 -16.56 4.26
C ALA A 19 -15.62 -17.72 3.30
N PHE A 20 -16.64 -17.52 2.46
CA PHE A 20 -17.01 -18.48 1.42
C PHE A 20 -15.95 -18.59 0.32
N LEU A 21 -15.55 -17.44 -0.25
CA LEU A 21 -14.53 -17.41 -1.30
C LEU A 21 -13.18 -17.95 -0.81
N THR A 22 -12.76 -17.61 0.41
CA THR A 22 -11.54 -18.15 1.01
C THR A 22 -11.58 -19.67 1.10
N LYS A 23 -12.74 -20.27 1.37
CA LYS A 23 -12.89 -21.73 1.46
C LYS A 23 -12.91 -22.39 0.07
N GLU A 24 -13.63 -21.81 -0.88
CA GLU A 24 -13.82 -22.36 -2.23
C GLU A 24 -12.53 -22.22 -3.08
N LEU A 25 -11.84 -21.08 -2.94
CA LEU A 25 -10.71 -20.68 -3.78
C LEU A 25 -9.32 -21.01 -3.20
N LYS A 26 -9.22 -21.83 -2.16
CA LYS A 26 -7.93 -22.28 -1.56
C LYS A 26 -6.90 -22.80 -2.56
N ARG A 27 -7.37 -23.39 -3.66
CA ARG A 27 -6.51 -23.93 -4.72
C ARG A 27 -6.01 -22.86 -5.69
N ALA A 28 -6.77 -21.79 -5.87
CA ALA A 28 -6.43 -20.69 -6.76
C ALA A 28 -5.45 -19.69 -6.10
N GLY A 29 -5.36 -19.69 -4.76
CA GLY A 29 -4.59 -18.72 -3.98
C GLY A 29 -5.37 -17.42 -3.89
N TYR A 30 -6.28 -17.34 -2.92
CA TYR A 30 -7.15 -16.18 -2.72
C TYR A 30 -6.36 -15.05 -2.04
N GLY A 31 -6.36 -13.86 -2.66
CA GLY A 31 -5.63 -12.69 -2.16
C GLY A 31 -6.52 -11.60 -1.55
N GLY A 32 -7.83 -11.65 -1.80
CA GLY A 32 -8.78 -10.66 -1.32
C GLY A 32 -9.96 -10.48 -2.25
N MET A 33 -10.91 -9.68 -1.81
CA MET A 33 -12.10 -9.34 -2.60
C MET A 33 -12.55 -7.93 -2.28
N ASP A 34 -12.94 -7.23 -3.33
CA ASP A 34 -13.65 -5.96 -3.25
C ASP A 34 -15.06 -6.07 -3.83
N ILE A 35 -15.99 -5.36 -3.20
CA ILE A 35 -17.40 -5.32 -3.59
C ILE A 35 -17.73 -3.89 -3.97
N PHE A 36 -17.92 -3.65 -5.26
CA PHE A 36 -18.41 -2.39 -5.80
C PHE A 36 -19.91 -2.49 -6.06
N ARG A 37 -20.66 -1.48 -5.65
CA ARG A 37 -22.10 -1.44 -5.91
C ARG A 37 -22.39 -0.42 -6.98
N THR A 38 -22.96 -0.90 -8.06
CA THR A 38 -23.48 -0.06 -9.13
C THR A 38 -25.01 -0.09 -9.09
N PRO A 39 -25.70 0.91 -9.67
CA PRO A 39 -27.15 0.89 -9.80
C PRO A 39 -27.68 -0.32 -10.61
N ILE A 40 -26.84 -0.91 -11.46
CA ILE A 40 -27.19 -2.04 -12.35
C ILE A 40 -27.00 -3.39 -11.62
N GLY A 41 -26.06 -3.46 -10.69
CA GLY A 41 -25.75 -4.68 -9.94
C GLY A 41 -24.53 -4.54 -9.05
N THR A 42 -24.20 -5.60 -8.33
CA THR A 42 -23.03 -5.64 -7.46
C THR A 42 -21.86 -6.31 -8.19
N GLN A 43 -20.79 -5.56 -8.42
CA GLN A 43 -19.55 -6.08 -8.99
C GLN A 43 -18.64 -6.58 -7.87
N VAL A 44 -18.24 -7.85 -7.96
CA VAL A 44 -17.37 -8.51 -7.00
C VAL A 44 -16.05 -8.78 -7.69
N ALA A 45 -15.03 -7.97 -7.36
CA ALA A 45 -13.67 -8.13 -7.86
C ALA A 45 -12.92 -9.09 -6.93
N ILE A 46 -12.49 -10.23 -7.48
CA ILE A 46 -11.74 -11.27 -6.76
C ILE A 46 -10.28 -11.22 -7.20
N TYR A 47 -9.38 -11.06 -6.24
CA TYR A 47 -7.95 -11.09 -6.46
C TYR A 47 -7.40 -12.49 -6.21
N ALA A 48 -6.75 -13.08 -7.21
CA ALA A 48 -6.18 -14.42 -7.11
C ALA A 48 -4.79 -14.53 -7.76
N GLU A 49 -3.98 -15.47 -7.26
CA GLU A 49 -2.70 -15.83 -7.89
C GLU A 49 -2.94 -16.46 -9.28
N LYS A 50 -3.92 -17.38 -9.36
CA LYS A 50 -4.21 -18.18 -10.55
C LYS A 50 -5.66 -17.96 -11.02
N PRO A 51 -5.93 -16.93 -11.83
CA PRO A 51 -7.29 -16.61 -12.28
C PRO A 51 -7.94 -17.76 -13.06
N GLY A 52 -7.15 -18.52 -13.84
CA GLY A 52 -7.66 -19.67 -14.59
C GLY A 52 -8.29 -20.77 -13.72
N ILE A 53 -7.82 -20.94 -12.47
CA ILE A 53 -8.44 -21.90 -11.53
C ILE A 53 -9.78 -21.36 -11.02
N VAL A 54 -9.90 -20.06 -10.80
CA VAL A 54 -11.14 -19.40 -10.35
C VAL A 54 -12.22 -19.50 -11.42
N ILE A 55 -11.88 -19.27 -12.70
CA ILE A 55 -12.79 -19.42 -13.84
C ILE A 55 -13.25 -20.88 -13.97
N GLY A 56 -12.32 -21.82 -13.83
CA GLY A 56 -12.56 -23.25 -13.96
C GLY A 56 -12.77 -23.69 -15.41
N LYS A 57 -13.00 -24.99 -15.62
CA LYS A 57 -13.17 -25.56 -16.97
C LYS A 57 -14.44 -24.99 -17.62
N GLY A 58 -14.29 -24.24 -18.71
CA GLY A 58 -15.40 -23.63 -19.45
C GLY A 58 -16.20 -22.58 -18.66
N GLY A 59 -15.60 -21.96 -17.63
CA GLY A 59 -16.29 -20.96 -16.80
C GLY A 59 -17.28 -21.55 -15.79
N LYS A 60 -17.27 -22.88 -15.58
CA LYS A 60 -18.22 -23.55 -14.68
C LYS A 60 -18.14 -23.04 -13.24
N LEU A 61 -16.92 -22.81 -12.74
CA LEU A 61 -16.73 -22.43 -11.34
C LEU A 61 -17.18 -20.98 -11.09
N VAL A 62 -16.84 -20.03 -11.97
CA VAL A 62 -17.35 -18.65 -11.87
C VAL A 62 -18.87 -18.59 -11.95
N ARG A 63 -19.51 -19.38 -12.83
CA ARG A 63 -20.98 -19.45 -12.90
C ARG A 63 -21.60 -20.00 -11.62
N GLN A 64 -20.97 -21.02 -11.03
CA GLN A 64 -21.40 -21.56 -9.74
C GLN A 64 -21.28 -20.50 -8.64
N ILE A 65 -20.12 -19.83 -8.52
CA ILE A 65 -19.91 -18.75 -7.55
C ILE A 65 -20.94 -17.63 -7.74
N THR A 66 -21.21 -17.22 -8.97
CA THR A 66 -22.22 -16.19 -9.29
C THR A 66 -23.61 -16.61 -8.81
N THR A 67 -23.98 -17.88 -9.00
CA THR A 67 -25.26 -18.45 -8.57
C THR A 67 -25.36 -18.53 -7.04
N ASP A 68 -24.28 -18.94 -6.38
CA ASP A 68 -24.20 -19.03 -4.92
C ASP A 68 -24.26 -17.64 -4.28
N LEU A 69 -23.61 -16.63 -4.88
CA LEU A 69 -23.69 -15.23 -4.47
C LEU A 69 -25.11 -14.66 -4.54
N ALA A 70 -25.85 -14.98 -5.60
CA ALA A 70 -27.24 -14.56 -5.74
C ALA A 70 -28.15 -15.26 -4.72
N ASN A 71 -28.07 -16.59 -4.62
CA ASN A 71 -29.01 -17.40 -3.85
C ASN A 71 -28.76 -17.37 -2.33
N ILE A 72 -27.50 -17.49 -1.91
CA ILE A 72 -27.15 -17.65 -0.49
C ILE A 72 -27.01 -16.29 0.20
N TYR A 73 -26.42 -15.33 -0.50
CA TYR A 73 -26.05 -14.04 0.08
C TYR A 73 -27.01 -12.90 -0.31
N GLY A 74 -27.96 -13.17 -1.21
CA GLY A 74 -28.99 -12.24 -1.64
C GLY A 74 -28.39 -11.00 -2.32
N ILE A 75 -27.31 -11.19 -3.08
CA ILE A 75 -26.70 -10.11 -3.86
C ILE A 75 -27.52 -9.93 -5.13
N GLU A 76 -27.99 -8.70 -5.35
CA GLU A 76 -28.73 -8.34 -6.56
C GLU A 76 -27.76 -8.32 -7.75
N SER A 77 -28.04 -9.15 -8.75
CA SER A 77 -27.30 -9.24 -10.02
C SER A 77 -25.78 -9.22 -9.84
N PRO A 78 -25.17 -10.26 -9.21
CA PRO A 78 -23.74 -10.29 -8.96
C PRO A 78 -22.96 -10.42 -10.29
N GLN A 79 -22.02 -9.52 -10.50
CA GLN A 79 -21.05 -9.57 -11.59
C GLN A 79 -19.69 -9.92 -11.00
N VAL A 80 -19.20 -11.14 -11.25
CA VAL A 80 -17.91 -11.59 -10.72
C VAL A 80 -16.81 -11.26 -11.72
N GLU A 81 -15.86 -10.44 -11.29
CA GLU A 81 -14.65 -10.12 -12.03
C GLU A 81 -13.45 -10.77 -11.32
N VAL A 82 -12.57 -11.41 -12.08
CA VAL A 82 -11.38 -12.06 -11.53
C VAL A 82 -10.16 -11.29 -12.02
N GLN A 83 -9.43 -10.69 -11.08
CA GLN A 83 -8.20 -9.96 -11.32
C GLN A 83 -7.00 -10.74 -10.79
N GLN A 84 -5.88 -10.63 -11.49
CA GLN A 84 -4.63 -11.24 -11.07
C GLN A 84 -3.90 -10.31 -10.11
N VAL A 85 -3.37 -10.86 -9.02
CA VAL A 85 -2.47 -10.11 -8.13
C VAL A 85 -1.13 -9.90 -8.82
N GLU A 86 -0.66 -8.65 -8.90
CA GLU A 86 0.61 -8.29 -9.55
C GLU A 86 1.79 -9.07 -8.96
N ASN A 87 1.93 -9.02 -7.63
CA ASN A 87 2.99 -9.70 -6.88
C ASN A 87 2.40 -10.63 -5.82
N PRO A 88 2.13 -11.92 -6.15
CA PRO A 88 1.55 -12.88 -5.21
C PRO A 88 2.41 -13.18 -3.98
N ASN A 89 3.69 -12.81 -4.02
CA ASN A 89 4.64 -13.00 -2.92
C ASN A 89 4.65 -11.84 -1.91
N LEU A 90 3.95 -10.73 -2.20
CA LEU A 90 3.79 -9.64 -1.24
C LEU A 90 2.48 -9.77 -0.46
N ASN A 91 1.51 -10.52 -0.99
CA ASN A 91 0.24 -10.79 -0.31
C ASN A 91 0.40 -11.91 0.74
N ALA A 92 0.09 -11.60 1.99
CA ALA A 92 0.30 -12.48 3.12
C ALA A 92 -0.68 -13.67 3.15
N GLN A 93 -1.92 -13.46 2.70
CA GLN A 93 -2.95 -14.50 2.69
C GLN A 93 -2.63 -15.61 1.67
N ILE A 94 -2.25 -15.23 0.46
CA ILE A 94 -1.84 -16.19 -0.59
C ILE A 94 -0.64 -17.02 -0.11
N LEU A 95 0.33 -16.40 0.54
CA LEU A 95 1.51 -17.09 1.05
C LEU A 95 1.21 -18.03 2.21
N ALA A 96 0.29 -17.65 3.10
CA ALA A 96 -0.17 -18.53 4.17
C ALA A 96 -0.83 -19.79 3.58
N GLU A 97 -1.71 -19.64 2.59
CA GLU A 97 -2.33 -20.78 1.89
C GLU A 97 -1.30 -21.64 1.15
N ARG A 98 -0.34 -21.01 0.47
CA ARG A 98 0.74 -21.71 -0.23
C ARG A 98 1.60 -22.52 0.73
N LEU A 99 1.93 -21.97 1.90
CA LEU A 99 2.69 -22.65 2.94
C LEU A 99 1.88 -23.81 3.55
N ALA A 100 0.59 -23.60 3.81
CA ALA A 100 -0.29 -24.68 4.26
C ALA A 100 -0.35 -25.83 3.24
N ASN A 101 -0.54 -25.52 1.97
CA ASN A 101 -0.51 -26.51 0.87
C ASN A 101 0.86 -27.22 0.74
N ALA A 102 1.98 -26.56 1.07
CA ALA A 102 3.30 -27.20 1.09
C ALA A 102 3.44 -28.18 2.26
N LEU A 103 2.93 -27.80 3.44
CA LEU A 103 2.92 -28.68 4.61
C LEU A 103 2.03 -29.90 4.36
N GLU A 104 0.84 -29.73 3.77
CA GLU A 104 -0.07 -30.82 3.41
C GLU A 104 0.56 -31.82 2.43
N ARG A 105 1.34 -31.32 1.45
CA ARG A 105 2.15 -32.15 0.55
C ARG A 105 3.30 -32.89 1.21
N GLY A 106 3.55 -32.67 2.50
CA GLY A 106 4.57 -33.38 3.26
C GLY A 106 5.94 -32.71 3.29
N TRP A 107 6.08 -31.45 2.90
CA TRP A 107 7.34 -30.73 3.04
C TRP A 107 7.71 -30.56 4.52
N TYR A 108 9.01 -30.63 4.83
CA TYR A 108 9.51 -30.40 6.18
C TYR A 108 9.34 -28.92 6.56
N PHE A 109 8.81 -28.65 7.76
CA PHE A 109 8.37 -27.32 8.18
C PHE A 109 9.47 -26.25 8.13
N ARG A 110 10.75 -26.61 8.43
CA ARG A 110 11.88 -25.67 8.32
C ARG A 110 12.17 -25.28 6.88
N LYS A 111 12.15 -26.27 5.97
CA LYS A 111 12.38 -26.02 4.53
C LYS A 111 11.24 -25.18 3.95
N ALA A 112 10.01 -25.50 4.31
CA ALA A 112 8.84 -24.76 3.84
C ALA A 112 8.84 -23.31 4.35
N GLY A 113 9.08 -23.08 5.65
CA GLY A 113 9.16 -21.74 6.23
C GLY A 113 10.29 -20.89 5.64
N SER A 114 11.52 -21.44 5.59
CA SER A 114 12.67 -20.72 5.03
C SER A 114 12.50 -20.41 3.54
N SER A 115 11.88 -21.32 2.78
CA SER A 115 11.60 -21.10 1.36
C SER A 115 10.58 -19.99 1.12
N VAL A 116 9.59 -19.82 2.01
CA VAL A 116 8.59 -18.74 1.89
C VAL A 116 9.25 -17.40 2.21
N ILE A 117 10.00 -17.30 3.31
CA ILE A 117 10.68 -16.07 3.69
C ILE A 117 11.63 -15.60 2.60
N ARG A 118 12.49 -16.49 2.10
CA ARG A 118 13.43 -16.15 1.04
C ARG A 118 12.72 -15.57 -0.19
N ARG A 119 11.59 -16.15 -0.59
CA ARG A 119 10.79 -15.66 -1.73
C ARG A 119 10.17 -14.29 -1.47
N VAL A 120 9.72 -14.03 -0.25
CA VAL A 120 9.14 -12.73 0.16
C VAL A 120 10.23 -11.65 0.14
N MET A 121 11.40 -11.93 0.71
CA MET A 121 12.55 -11.03 0.70
C MET A 121 13.08 -10.78 -0.72
N GLU A 122 13.15 -11.81 -1.57
CA GLU A 122 13.50 -11.68 -2.99
C GLU A 122 12.50 -10.80 -3.77
N SER A 123 11.25 -10.72 -3.30
CA SER A 123 10.21 -9.86 -3.89
C SER A 123 10.26 -8.41 -3.38
N GLY A 124 11.24 -8.06 -2.54
CA GLY A 124 11.49 -6.69 -2.08
C GLY A 124 10.77 -6.29 -0.80
N ALA A 125 10.19 -7.23 -0.05
CA ALA A 125 9.58 -6.91 1.25
C ALA A 125 10.63 -6.37 2.25
N LEU A 126 10.24 -5.40 3.08
CA LEU A 126 11.12 -4.85 4.14
C LEU A 126 11.37 -5.88 5.25
N GLY A 127 10.40 -6.75 5.50
CA GLY A 127 10.55 -7.90 6.38
C GLY A 127 9.38 -8.86 6.35
N CYS A 128 9.63 -10.06 6.87
CA CYS A 128 8.71 -11.17 6.87
C CYS A 128 8.86 -11.99 8.16
N GLU A 129 7.74 -12.30 8.80
CA GLU A 129 7.65 -13.26 9.91
C GLU A 129 6.70 -14.39 9.52
N VAL A 130 7.17 -15.63 9.64
CA VAL A 130 6.37 -16.83 9.45
C VAL A 130 6.31 -17.60 10.77
N ILE A 131 5.11 -17.80 11.29
CA ILE A 131 4.85 -18.58 12.50
C ILE A 131 4.12 -19.85 12.10
N ILE A 132 4.69 -21.00 12.47
CA ILE A 132 4.06 -22.32 12.29
C ILE A 132 3.83 -22.92 13.68
N ALA A 133 2.56 -23.18 14.01
CA ALA A 133 2.15 -23.68 15.32
C ALA A 133 1.37 -24.99 15.16
N GLY A 134 1.76 -26.03 15.90
CA GLY A 134 1.03 -27.30 15.92
C GLY A 134 1.91 -28.50 16.22
N LYS A 135 1.47 -29.69 15.82
CA LYS A 135 2.23 -30.94 15.97
C LYS A 135 3.27 -31.07 14.85
N LEU A 136 4.44 -30.45 15.04
CA LEU A 136 5.49 -30.38 14.02
C LEU A 136 6.36 -31.63 13.92
N THR A 137 6.81 -32.16 15.06
CA THR A 137 7.79 -33.28 15.11
C THR A 137 7.30 -34.46 15.96
N GLY A 138 6.38 -34.24 16.90
CA GLY A 138 5.87 -35.27 17.80
C GLY A 138 4.45 -35.00 18.27
N SER A 139 4.04 -35.67 19.35
CA SER A 139 2.70 -35.55 19.94
C SER A 139 2.46 -34.19 20.60
N ARG A 140 3.51 -33.57 21.16
CA ARG A 140 3.44 -32.24 21.79
C ARG A 140 3.47 -31.13 20.74
N SER A 141 2.62 -30.13 20.93
CA SER A 141 2.62 -28.93 20.10
C SER A 141 3.91 -28.13 20.28
N ARG A 142 4.38 -27.55 19.18
CA ARG A 142 5.51 -26.63 19.14
C ARG A 142 5.13 -25.43 18.26
N VAL A 143 5.67 -24.27 18.62
CA VAL A 143 5.60 -23.07 17.80
C VAL A 143 7.01 -22.80 17.29
N GLN A 144 7.14 -22.70 15.98
CA GLN A 144 8.38 -22.31 15.32
C GLN A 144 8.15 -20.99 14.62
N LYS A 145 8.97 -20.00 14.98
CA LYS A 145 9.02 -18.71 14.30
C LYS A 145 10.23 -18.67 13.37
N PHE A 146 10.06 -18.06 12.22
CA PHE A 146 11.12 -17.70 11.30
C PHE A 146 10.93 -16.21 10.98
N VAL A 147 11.97 -15.42 11.15
CA VAL A 147 11.92 -13.97 10.99
C VAL A 147 13.12 -13.54 10.16
N GLU A 148 12.90 -12.69 9.18
CA GLU A 148 13.94 -12.07 8.36
C GLU A 148 13.53 -10.64 8.00
N GLY A 149 14.50 -9.73 7.92
CA GLY A 149 14.25 -8.31 7.70
C GLY A 149 13.66 -7.59 8.91
N TYR A 150 12.86 -6.56 8.64
CA TYR A 150 12.30 -5.68 9.66
C TYR A 150 10.82 -5.96 9.90
N ILE A 151 10.40 -6.13 11.15
CA ILE A 151 9.00 -6.27 11.50
C ILE A 151 8.61 -5.49 12.75
N LYS A 152 7.46 -4.80 12.69
CA LYS A 152 6.86 -4.11 13.84
C LYS A 152 5.83 -5.01 14.52
N HIS A 153 5.88 -5.05 15.84
CA HIS A 153 4.96 -5.85 16.66
C HIS A 153 3.94 -5.00 17.44
N SER A 154 4.17 -3.70 17.58
CA SER A 154 3.38 -2.80 18.43
C SER A 154 3.10 -1.45 17.76
N GLY A 155 2.06 -0.78 18.27
CA GLY A 155 1.60 0.53 17.80
C GLY A 155 0.71 0.47 16.56
N GLU A 156 0.24 1.64 16.13
CA GLU A 156 -0.54 1.82 14.90
C GLU A 156 0.15 1.26 13.65
N PRO A 157 1.49 1.41 13.47
CA PRO A 157 2.18 0.86 12.30
C PRO A 157 2.04 -0.67 12.18
N ALA A 158 1.87 -1.38 13.30
CA ALA A 158 1.69 -2.82 13.28
C ALA A 158 0.30 -3.24 12.78
N ILE A 159 -0.70 -2.36 12.85
CA ILE A 159 -2.06 -2.62 12.37
C ILE A 159 -2.22 -2.17 10.92
N SER A 160 -1.62 -1.02 10.58
CA SER A 160 -1.81 -0.40 9.25
C SER A 160 -0.81 -0.88 8.20
N LEU A 161 0.46 -1.11 8.56
CA LEU A 161 1.52 -1.45 7.58
C LEU A 161 1.77 -2.95 7.46
N VAL A 162 1.51 -3.73 8.52
CA VAL A 162 1.81 -5.17 8.54
C VAL A 162 0.63 -5.93 7.99
N GLU A 163 0.80 -6.52 6.81
CA GLU A 163 -0.19 -7.44 6.26
C GLU A 163 -0.07 -8.81 6.94
N THR A 164 -1.19 -9.35 7.44
CA THR A 164 -1.21 -10.66 8.10
C THR A 164 -2.14 -11.63 7.39
N GLY A 165 -1.63 -12.82 7.09
CA GLY A 165 -2.39 -13.93 6.52
C GLY A 165 -2.41 -15.14 7.44
N TYR A 166 -3.53 -15.85 7.46
CA TYR A 166 -3.72 -17.05 8.26
C TYR A 166 -4.20 -18.21 7.39
N ALA A 167 -3.63 -19.38 7.62
CA ALA A 167 -4.06 -20.62 6.98
C ALA A 167 -3.92 -21.81 7.92
N VAL A 168 -4.71 -22.85 7.65
CA VAL A 168 -4.68 -24.10 8.41
C VAL A 168 -4.32 -25.22 7.45
N ALA A 169 -3.26 -25.95 7.78
CA ALA A 169 -2.85 -27.17 7.09
C ALA A 169 -3.42 -28.39 7.81
N ILE A 170 -4.10 -29.27 7.09
CA ILE A 170 -4.70 -30.49 7.63
C ILE A 170 -3.77 -31.66 7.35
N LYS A 171 -3.21 -32.27 8.41
CA LYS A 171 -2.41 -33.49 8.34
C LYS A 171 -3.13 -34.64 9.05
N LYS A 172 -2.68 -35.87 8.76
CA LYS A 172 -3.18 -37.10 9.41
C LYS A 172 -3.10 -37.06 10.95
N LEU A 173 -2.09 -36.40 11.52
CA LEU A 173 -1.89 -36.30 12.97
C LEU A 173 -2.67 -35.16 13.66
N GLY A 174 -3.31 -34.30 12.85
CA GLY A 174 -4.04 -33.11 13.31
C GLY A 174 -3.79 -31.89 12.43
N THR A 175 -4.15 -30.72 12.93
CA THR A 175 -4.01 -29.44 12.24
C THR A 175 -2.73 -28.71 12.63
N ILE A 176 -2.17 -27.97 11.67
CA ILE A 176 -1.05 -27.06 11.87
C ILE A 176 -1.53 -25.67 11.43
N GLY A 177 -1.43 -24.70 12.34
CA GLY A 177 -1.68 -23.29 12.05
C GLY A 177 -0.47 -22.65 11.42
N VAL A 178 -0.71 -21.85 10.38
CA VAL A 178 0.29 -21.06 9.68
C VAL A 178 -0.15 -19.61 9.72
N GLN A 179 0.74 -18.74 10.18
CA GLN A 179 0.57 -17.30 10.15
C GLN A 179 1.76 -16.69 9.42
N VAL A 180 1.49 -15.79 8.49
CA VAL A 180 2.50 -15.05 7.73
C VAL A 180 2.23 -13.56 7.97
N LYS A 181 3.29 -12.81 8.27
CA LYS A 181 3.25 -11.35 8.41
C LYS A 181 4.28 -10.75 7.47
N ILE A 182 3.89 -9.73 6.72
CA ILE A 182 4.73 -9.10 5.71
C ILE A 182 4.66 -7.59 5.89
N ILE A 183 5.80 -6.92 5.78
CA ILE A 183 5.84 -5.47 5.58
C ILE A 183 6.14 -5.23 4.09
N PRO A 184 5.22 -4.57 3.36
CA PRO A 184 5.38 -4.33 1.93
C PRO A 184 6.56 -3.38 1.65
N PRO A 185 7.11 -3.42 0.41
CA PRO A 185 8.13 -2.46 -0.01
C PRO A 185 7.62 -1.03 0.11
N GLY A 186 8.46 -0.12 0.61
CA GLY A 186 8.16 1.31 0.67
C GLY A 186 7.26 1.76 1.82
N ALA A 187 6.93 0.88 2.78
CA ALA A 187 6.24 1.27 3.99
C ALA A 187 7.09 2.28 4.79
N ARG A 188 6.63 3.54 4.88
CA ARG A 188 7.29 4.57 5.67
C ARG A 188 6.99 4.34 7.15
N LEU A 189 8.03 4.00 7.89
CA LEU A 189 7.96 3.87 9.33
C LEU A 189 8.05 5.26 9.99
N PRO A 190 7.39 5.48 11.13
CA PRO A 190 7.50 6.75 11.83
C PRO A 190 8.93 7.07 12.30
N ASP A 191 9.76 6.04 12.44
CA ASP A 191 11.17 6.18 12.83
C ASP A 191 12.08 6.57 11.66
N GLN A 192 11.59 6.50 10.41
CA GLN A 192 12.36 6.79 9.21
C GLN A 192 12.10 8.22 8.75
N PHE A 193 13.04 9.11 9.02
CA PHE A 193 13.04 10.49 8.54
C PHE A 193 14.23 10.70 7.61
N ASP A 194 13.97 11.36 6.49
CA ASP A 194 15.00 11.75 5.53
C ASP A 194 15.47 13.16 5.87
N ILE A 195 16.75 13.31 6.23
CA ILE A 195 17.36 14.62 6.42
C ILE A 195 17.70 15.17 5.04
N VAL A 196 16.91 16.13 4.56
CA VAL A 196 17.19 16.84 3.32
C VAL A 196 18.40 17.74 3.55
N ALA A 197 19.48 17.50 2.81
CA ALA A 197 20.64 18.39 2.84
C ALA A 197 20.23 19.78 2.32
N PRO A 198 20.72 20.88 2.93
CA PRO A 198 20.40 22.21 2.45
C PRO A 198 20.87 22.35 1.00
N GLU A 199 20.00 22.87 0.13
CA GLU A 199 20.38 23.20 -1.24
C GLU A 199 21.58 24.15 -1.19
N LYS A 200 22.66 23.77 -1.87
CA LYS A 200 23.87 24.59 -1.96
C LYS A 200 23.43 25.95 -2.50
N PRO A 201 23.76 27.08 -1.82
CA PRO A 201 23.40 28.40 -2.32
C PRO A 201 23.86 28.52 -3.77
N LEU A 202 22.97 28.96 -4.65
CA LEU A 202 23.32 29.29 -6.03
C LEU A 202 24.54 30.22 -5.95
N GLU A 203 25.63 29.83 -6.60
CA GLU A 203 26.81 30.68 -6.71
C GLU A 203 26.34 32.03 -7.25
N PRO A 204 26.70 33.17 -6.61
CA PRO A 204 26.25 34.48 -7.07
C PRO A 204 26.56 34.60 -8.56
N GLN A 205 25.54 34.80 -9.38
CA GLN A 205 25.77 35.19 -10.76
C GLN A 205 26.53 36.52 -10.69
N GLU A 206 27.73 36.56 -11.27
CA GLU A 206 28.48 37.80 -11.41
C GLU A 206 27.58 38.82 -12.11
N ILE A 207 27.18 39.84 -11.35
CA ILE A 207 26.45 40.97 -11.90
C ILE A 207 27.46 41.69 -12.78
N VAL A 208 27.35 41.52 -14.11
CA VAL A 208 28.10 42.33 -15.05
C VAL A 208 27.57 43.74 -14.90
N VAL A 209 28.29 44.57 -14.17
CA VAL A 209 28.06 46.01 -14.13
C VAL A 209 28.56 46.53 -15.48
N GLU A 210 27.67 46.80 -16.42
CA GLU A 210 27.99 47.70 -17.52
C GLU A 210 28.15 49.10 -16.92
N GLU A 211 29.39 49.58 -16.84
CA GLU A 211 29.68 50.99 -16.62
C GLU A 211 29.05 51.78 -17.77
N ILE A 212 27.96 52.49 -17.48
CA ILE A 212 27.43 53.51 -18.37
C ILE A 212 28.34 54.72 -18.17
N GLU A 213 29.18 55.04 -19.16
CA GLU A 213 29.98 56.28 -19.18
C GLU A 213 29.03 57.49 -19.08
N GLU A 214 29.23 58.31 -18.03
CA GLU A 214 28.52 59.56 -17.78
C GLU A 214 28.98 60.65 -18.75
N ASP A 215 28.30 60.80 -19.88
CA ASP A 215 28.37 62.01 -20.72
C ASP A 215 27.37 63.09 -20.19
N ILE A 216 27.43 63.38 -18.89
CA ILE A 216 26.52 64.35 -18.20
C ILE A 216 27.23 65.72 -17.97
N GLY A 217 28.53 65.82 -18.24
CA GLY A 217 29.32 67.03 -17.98
C GLY A 217 28.92 68.25 -18.83
N ASP A 218 28.50 68.05 -20.08
CA ASP A 218 28.26 69.15 -21.01
C ASP A 218 26.88 69.84 -20.85
N ASP A 219 25.92 69.18 -20.21
CA ASP A 219 24.56 69.73 -20.03
C ASP A 219 24.43 70.62 -18.78
N ILE A 220 25.22 70.37 -17.73
CA ILE A 220 25.17 71.13 -16.46
C ILE A 220 25.76 72.55 -16.61
N ASP A 221 26.83 72.70 -17.42
CA ASP A 221 27.47 74.00 -17.66
C ASP A 221 26.58 74.96 -18.48
N ARG A 222 25.61 74.44 -19.23
CA ARG A 222 24.62 75.23 -19.98
C ARG A 222 23.51 75.80 -19.11
N GLU A 223 23.07 75.08 -18.08
CA GLU A 223 22.02 75.53 -17.16
C GLU A 223 22.52 76.60 -16.18
N LEU A 224 23.77 76.50 -15.70
CA LEU A 224 24.36 77.45 -14.75
C LEU A 224 24.58 78.87 -15.31
N GLN A 225 24.72 79.02 -16.64
CA GLN A 225 24.83 80.35 -17.25
C GLN A 225 23.48 81.06 -17.39
N ALA A 226 22.35 80.33 -17.38
CA ALA A 226 21.02 80.89 -17.57
C ALA A 226 20.42 81.50 -16.29
N GLU A 227 20.88 81.11 -15.10
CA GLU A 227 20.32 81.56 -13.80
C GLU A 227 21.00 82.82 -13.20
N SER A 228 22.05 83.37 -13.83
CA SER A 228 22.80 84.51 -13.28
C SER A 228 22.31 85.90 -13.74
N SER A 229 21.00 86.16 -13.66
CA SER A 229 20.41 87.51 -13.82
C SER A 229 19.55 87.86 -12.59
N PRO A 230 20.00 88.73 -11.67
CA PRO A 230 19.27 89.07 -10.45
C PRO A 230 18.32 90.27 -10.63
N GLU A 231 17.05 90.10 -10.25
CA GLU A 231 16.15 91.20 -9.85
C GLU A 231 15.86 91.06 -8.34
N ASP A 232 16.55 91.91 -7.57
CA ASP A 232 16.23 92.25 -6.18
C ASP A 232 15.02 93.18 -6.18
N ASP A 233 14.00 92.87 -5.36
CA ASP A 233 13.16 93.87 -4.68
C ASP A 233 12.13 93.16 -3.79
N TYR A 234 12.37 93.10 -2.47
CA TYR A 234 11.30 93.22 -1.46
C TYR A 234 11.86 93.82 -0.17
N GLU A 235 11.37 95.02 0.11
CA GLU A 235 11.51 95.79 1.33
C GLU A 235 10.98 95.02 2.56
N ARG A 236 11.63 95.24 3.71
CA ARG A 236 11.18 94.81 5.04
C ARG A 236 10.43 95.95 5.73
N GLU A 237 9.13 95.77 5.95
CA GLU A 237 8.39 96.25 7.14
C GLU A 237 8.44 95.08 8.17
N ASP A 238 8.53 95.23 9.49
CA ASP A 238 8.42 96.34 10.42
C ASP A 238 8.90 95.84 11.82
N ILE A 239 9.40 96.78 12.63
CA ILE A 239 9.45 96.81 14.13
C ILE A 239 10.31 95.78 14.88
#